data_AF-A0A1I0SAY3-F1
#
_entry.id   AF-A0A1I0SAY3-F1
#
_cell.length_a   1.000
_cell.length_b   1.000
_cell.length_c   1.000
_cell.angle_alpha   90.00
_cell.angle_beta   90.00
_cell.angle_gamma   90.00
#
_symmetry.space_group_name_H-M   'P 1'
#
loop_
_entity.id
_entity.type
_entity.pdbx_description
1 polymer ?
#
loop_
_entity_poly.entity_id
_entity_poly.type
_entity_poly.pdbx_seq_one_letter_code
_entity_poly.pdbx_strand_id
1 'polypeptide(L)'
;MPDNFESFIRQHREEFEEKGPSPRVWDALEQELTVGRKGKVVSLLQKNWFKAAVIVVLMANAAALFYFTRHREHQQQELAVIAPDIQEAGVYYTTRINEKLQQINAYPDAALGLDSTARKELALRNDTYKALERELKNNPGNERIRAAMVRYYQLKLDLLDKILEELQQKHVAPGNTKKHYEAEI
;
A
#
# COMPACT_ATOMS: atom_id res chain seq x y z
N MET A 1 63.19 -19.05 54.58
CA MET A 1 62.15 -18.78 55.59
C MET A 1 60.76 -18.96 54.97
N PRO A 2 60.27 -20.21 54.86
CA PRO A 2 58.86 -20.54 54.60
C PRO A 2 58.07 -20.89 55.87
N ASP A 3 58.73 -20.96 57.04
CA ASP A 3 58.22 -21.68 58.21
C ASP A 3 57.07 -20.98 58.96
N ASN A 4 56.92 -19.65 58.84
CA ASN A 4 55.87 -18.88 59.53
C ASN A 4 54.46 -19.11 58.95
N PHE A 5 54.34 -19.34 57.64
CA PHE A 5 53.02 -19.58 57.05
C PHE A 5 52.57 -21.03 57.30
N GLU A 6 53.49 -21.98 57.21
CA GLU A 6 53.17 -23.39 57.47
C GLU A 6 52.76 -23.60 58.93
N SER A 7 53.45 -22.97 59.88
CA SER A 7 53.06 -23.02 61.29
C SER A 7 51.70 -22.38 61.55
N PHE A 8 51.41 -21.22 60.94
CA PHE A 8 50.10 -20.58 61.03
C PHE A 8 48.97 -21.48 60.50
N ILE A 9 49.13 -22.06 59.32
CA ILE A 9 48.13 -22.97 58.73
C ILE A 9 47.95 -24.23 59.59
N ARG A 10 49.03 -24.79 60.13
CA ARG A 10 48.97 -25.97 61.01
C ARG A 10 48.26 -25.66 62.33
N GLN A 11 48.51 -24.50 62.92
CA GLN A 11 47.92 -24.08 64.19
C GLN A 11 46.42 -23.77 64.07
N HIS A 12 46.01 -23.20 62.93
CA HIS A 12 44.61 -22.85 62.67
C HIS A 12 43.89 -23.87 61.78
N ARG A 13 44.44 -25.09 61.62
CA ARG A 13 43.89 -26.10 60.70
C ARG A 13 42.43 -26.45 61.01
N GLU A 14 42.07 -26.55 62.29
CA GLU A 14 40.70 -26.86 62.70
C GLU A 14 39.71 -25.74 62.32
N GLU A 15 40.15 -24.47 62.28
CA GLU A 15 39.33 -23.34 61.83
C GLU A 15 39.10 -23.36 60.31
N PHE A 16 39.98 -24.03 59.55
CA PHE A 16 39.83 -24.22 58.10
C PHE A 16 39.10 -25.52 57.74
N GLU A 17 39.00 -26.49 58.66
CA GLU A 17 38.30 -27.75 58.46
C GLU A 17 36.81 -27.68 58.85
N GLU A 18 36.14 -26.58 58.46
CA GLU A 18 34.70 -26.50 58.58
C GLU A 18 34.06 -27.49 57.59
N LYS A 19 33.13 -28.34 58.08
CA LYS A 19 32.37 -29.23 57.22
C LYS A 19 31.58 -28.39 56.24
N GLY A 20 32.00 -28.44 54.98
CA GLY A 20 31.30 -27.78 53.88
C GLY A 20 29.82 -28.15 53.83
N PRO A 21 29.00 -27.37 53.09
CA PRO A 21 27.57 -27.60 52.98
C PRO A 21 27.26 -29.04 52.56
N SER A 22 26.10 -29.55 53.02
CA SER A 22 25.67 -30.90 52.67
C SER A 22 25.58 -31.08 51.14
N PRO A 23 25.74 -32.31 50.61
CA PRO A 23 25.64 -32.59 49.16
C PRO A 23 24.37 -32.03 48.53
N ARG A 24 23.25 -32.07 49.25
CA ARG A 24 21.96 -31.51 48.81
C ARG A 24 22.01 -30.00 48.54
N VAL A 25 22.80 -29.24 49.30
CA VAL A 25 22.97 -27.78 49.09
C VAL A 25 23.79 -27.54 47.83
N TRP A 26 24.81 -28.39 47.57
CA TRP A 26 25.57 -28.35 46.33
C TRP A 26 24.71 -28.72 45.11
N ASP A 27 23.89 -29.77 45.21
CA ASP A 27 22.95 -30.16 44.16
C ASP A 27 21.95 -29.04 43.83
N ALA A 28 21.47 -28.33 44.86
CA ALA A 28 20.56 -27.20 44.69
C ALA A 28 21.26 -26.00 44.01
N LEU A 29 22.52 -25.72 44.36
CA LEU A 29 23.34 -24.68 43.72
C LEU A 29 23.64 -25.01 42.25
N GLU A 30 23.96 -26.27 41.95
CA GLU A 30 24.23 -26.72 40.59
C GLU A 30 22.98 -26.62 39.71
N GLN A 31 21.80 -26.91 40.26
CA GLN A 31 20.53 -26.66 39.59
C GLN A 31 20.28 -25.16 39.36
N GLU A 32 20.55 -24.29 40.33
CA GLU A 32 20.40 -22.84 40.16
C GLU A 32 21.36 -22.25 39.11
N LEU A 33 22.59 -22.77 39.01
CA LEU A 33 23.60 -22.32 38.05
C LEU A 33 23.36 -22.86 36.62
N THR A 34 22.75 -24.04 36.49
CA THR A 34 22.43 -24.63 35.18
C THR A 34 21.16 -24.05 34.53
N VAL A 35 20.33 -23.31 35.28
CA VAL A 35 19.31 -22.40 34.70
C VAL A 35 19.99 -21.11 34.21
N GLY A 36 21.05 -21.26 33.42
CA GLY A 36 21.52 -20.21 32.55
C GLY A 36 20.37 -19.85 31.63
N ARG A 37 19.69 -18.73 31.90
CA ARG A 37 18.75 -18.10 30.97
C ARG A 37 19.52 -17.96 29.66
N LYS A 38 19.25 -18.86 28.70
CA LYS A 38 19.71 -18.72 27.32
C LYS A 38 19.05 -17.45 26.80
N GLY A 39 19.69 -16.31 27.03
CA GLY A 39 19.32 -15.07 26.38
C GLY A 39 19.28 -15.38 24.90
N LYS A 40 18.11 -15.25 24.28
CA LYS A 40 17.99 -15.36 22.83
C LYS A 40 18.83 -14.21 22.26
N VAL A 41 20.09 -14.49 21.97
CA VAL A 41 20.96 -13.63 21.16
C VAL A 41 20.36 -13.64 19.76
N VAL A 42 19.39 -12.77 19.53
CA VAL A 42 18.97 -12.42 18.18
C VAL A 42 20.20 -11.84 17.50
N SER A 43 20.70 -12.59 16.52
CA SER A 43 21.88 -12.20 15.76
C SER A 43 21.65 -10.80 15.18
N LEU A 44 22.58 -9.87 15.43
CA LEU A 44 22.53 -8.53 14.87
C LEU A 44 22.39 -8.56 13.33
N LEU A 45 22.84 -9.64 12.67
CA LEU A 45 22.63 -9.87 11.25
C LEU A 45 21.15 -10.00 10.86
N GLN A 46 20.30 -10.64 11.68
CA GLN A 46 18.84 -10.68 11.44
C GLN A 46 18.22 -9.27 11.53
N LYS A 47 18.70 -8.44 12.45
CA LYS A 47 18.22 -7.06 12.64
C LYS A 47 18.67 -6.12 11.51
N ASN A 48 19.87 -6.35 10.96
CA ASN A 48 20.41 -5.57 9.84
C ASN A 48 19.85 -6.02 8.47
N TRP A 49 19.46 -7.29 8.32
CA TRP A 49 18.82 -7.76 7.07
C TRP A 49 17.47 -7.09 6.84
N PHE A 50 16.69 -6.81 7.89
CA PHE A 50 15.45 -6.04 7.73
C PHE A 50 15.70 -4.65 7.13
N LYS A 51 16.76 -3.96 7.58
CA LYS A 51 17.15 -2.65 7.00
C LYS A 51 17.58 -2.78 5.54
N ALA A 52 18.37 -3.80 5.21
CA ALA A 52 18.78 -4.08 3.83
C ALA A 52 17.57 -4.42 2.93
N ALA A 53 16.63 -5.22 3.42
CA ALA A 53 15.40 -5.58 2.71
C ALA A 53 14.52 -4.34 2.44
N VAL A 54 14.38 -3.43 3.42
CA VAL A 54 13.67 -2.16 3.22
C VAL A 54 14.32 -1.32 2.12
N ILE A 55 15.66 -1.20 2.11
CA ILE A 55 16.37 -0.45 1.08
C ILE A 55 16.17 -1.08 -0.30
N VAL A 56 16.25 -2.40 -0.43
CA VAL A 56 16.02 -3.11 -1.69
C VAL A 56 14.59 -2.93 -2.18
N VAL A 57 13.59 -3.04 -1.29
CA VAL A 57 12.19 -2.81 -1.63
C VAL A 57 11.96 -1.37 -2.07
N LEU A 58 12.53 -0.38 -1.36
CA LEU A 58 12.43 1.02 -1.75
C LEU A 58 13.10 1.29 -3.10
N MET A 59 14.28 0.71 -3.36
CA MET A 59 14.98 0.87 -4.63
C MET A 59 14.22 0.21 -5.77
N ALA A 60 13.64 -0.98 -5.56
CA ALA A 60 12.79 -1.64 -6.53
C ALA A 60 11.52 -0.82 -6.83
N ASN A 61 10.87 -0.26 -5.81
CA ASN A 61 9.72 0.62 -5.99
C ASN A 61 10.10 1.91 -6.72
N ALA A 62 11.23 2.53 -6.38
CA ALA A 62 11.73 3.73 -7.04
C ALA A 62 12.08 3.46 -8.51
N ALA A 63 12.74 2.34 -8.80
CA ALA A 63 13.04 1.92 -10.18
C ALA A 63 11.78 1.64 -10.98
N ALA A 64 10.78 0.96 -10.39
CA ALA A 64 9.49 0.73 -11.01
C ALA A 64 8.76 2.05 -11.30
N LEU A 65 8.67 2.94 -10.30
CA LEU A 65 8.08 4.28 -10.46
C LEU A 65 8.78 5.06 -11.57
N PHE A 66 10.11 5.10 -11.58
CA PHE A 66 10.89 5.78 -12.61
C PHE A 66 10.64 5.20 -14.01
N TYR A 67 10.58 3.86 -14.13
CA TYR A 67 10.25 3.22 -15.39
C TYR A 67 8.84 3.58 -15.88
N PHE A 68 7.85 3.53 -15.00
CA PHE A 68 6.46 3.86 -15.33
C PHE A 68 6.25 5.34 -15.67
N THR A 69 6.89 6.27 -14.95
CA THR A 69 6.77 7.71 -15.23
C THR A 69 7.42 8.06 -16.55
N ARG A 70 8.61 7.52 -16.83
CA ARG A 70 9.33 7.76 -18.09
C ARG A 70 8.57 7.21 -19.31
N HIS A 71 7.98 6.03 -19.19
CA HIS A 71 7.14 5.47 -20.26
C HIS A 71 5.90 6.34 -20.55
N ARG A 72 5.24 6.85 -19.50
CA ARG A 72 4.09 7.75 -19.65
C ARG A 72 4.47 9.07 -20.32
N GLU A 73 5.61 9.63 -19.92
CA GLU A 73 6.10 10.90 -20.48
C GLU A 73 6.41 10.77 -21.98
N HIS A 74 7.13 9.72 -22.38
CA HIS A 74 7.39 9.44 -23.80
C HIS A 74 6.09 9.28 -24.60
N GLN A 75 5.10 8.56 -24.05
CA GLN A 75 3.82 8.35 -24.72
C GLN A 75 3.03 9.67 -24.91
N GLN A 76 3.09 10.57 -23.92
CA GLN A 76 2.44 11.89 -24.01
C GLN A 76 3.16 12.82 -24.98
N GLN A 77 4.49 12.83 -24.99
CA GLN A 77 5.29 13.63 -25.93
C GLN A 77 5.05 13.20 -27.37
N GLU A 78 5.00 11.89 -27.64
CA GLU A 78 4.75 11.36 -28.98
C GLU A 78 3.37 11.79 -29.51
N LEU A 79 2.33 11.72 -28.67
CA LEU A 79 0.99 12.16 -29.03
C LEU A 79 0.94 13.68 -29.27
N ALA A 80 1.68 14.48 -28.49
CA ALA A 80 1.75 15.93 -28.66
C ALA A 80 2.37 16.34 -30.00
N VAL A 81 3.35 15.56 -30.50
CA VAL A 81 3.98 15.79 -31.80
C VAL A 81 3.05 15.39 -32.95
N ILE A 82 2.29 14.31 -32.78
CA ILE A 82 1.41 13.75 -33.82
C ILE A 82 0.08 14.52 -33.95
N ALA A 83 -0.53 14.87 -32.81
CA ALA A 83 -1.86 15.46 -32.73
C ALA A 83 -1.92 16.46 -31.55
N PRO A 84 -1.40 17.68 -31.72
CA PRO A 84 -1.34 18.68 -30.64
C PRO A 84 -2.73 19.11 -30.16
N ASP A 85 -3.71 19.18 -31.07
CA ASP A 85 -5.12 19.44 -30.78
C ASP A 85 -5.72 18.39 -29.82
N ILE A 86 -5.38 17.11 -30.02
CA ILE A 86 -5.83 16.01 -29.16
C ILE A 86 -5.12 16.03 -27.82
N GLN A 87 -3.86 16.44 -27.77
CA GLN A 87 -3.13 16.58 -26.51
C GLN A 87 -3.74 17.68 -25.64
N GLU A 88 -4.04 18.85 -26.22
CA GLU A 88 -4.67 19.97 -25.50
C GLU A 88 -6.06 19.58 -25.00
N ALA A 89 -6.90 19.02 -25.87
CA ALA A 89 -8.20 18.47 -25.49
C ALA A 89 -8.05 17.42 -24.39
N GLY A 90 -7.06 16.54 -24.52
CA GLY A 90 -6.74 15.51 -23.53
C GLY A 90 -6.47 16.07 -22.15
N VAL A 91 -5.69 17.15 -22.02
CA VAL A 91 -5.43 17.81 -20.73
C VAL A 91 -6.73 18.34 -20.11
N TYR A 92 -7.55 19.03 -20.90
CA TYR A 92 -8.83 19.59 -20.45
C TYR A 92 -9.79 18.50 -19.96
N TYR A 93 -10.06 17.49 -20.80
CA TYR A 93 -11.02 16.43 -20.48
C TYR A 93 -10.53 15.52 -19.36
N THR A 94 -9.23 15.20 -19.32
CA THR A 94 -8.65 14.35 -18.27
C THR A 94 -8.85 14.94 -16.89
N THR A 95 -8.62 16.25 -16.73
CA THR A 95 -8.80 16.94 -15.45
C THR A 95 -10.24 16.78 -14.94
N ARG A 96 -11.22 17.10 -15.79
CA ARG A 96 -12.66 17.00 -15.44
C ARG A 96 -13.11 15.57 -15.17
N ILE A 97 -12.63 14.61 -15.95
CA ILE A 97 -12.94 13.19 -15.76
C ILE A 97 -12.40 12.72 -14.40
N ASN A 98 -11.18 13.10 -14.05
CA ASN A 98 -10.57 12.73 -12.77
C ASN A 98 -11.31 13.36 -11.59
N GLU A 99 -11.73 14.62 -11.70
CA GLU A 99 -12.56 15.28 -10.67
C GLU A 99 -13.88 14.52 -10.44
N LYS A 100 -14.58 14.13 -11.51
CA LYS A 100 -15.82 13.35 -11.41
C LYS A 100 -15.57 11.96 -10.84
N LEU A 101 -14.51 11.27 -11.27
CA LEU A 101 -14.12 9.97 -10.71
C LEU A 101 -13.82 10.07 -9.22
N GLN A 102 -13.16 11.15 -8.78
CA GLN A 102 -12.90 11.39 -7.35
C GLN A 102 -14.21 11.58 -6.57
N GLN A 103 -15.17 12.32 -7.12
CA GLN A 103 -16.50 12.46 -6.51
C GLN A 103 -17.24 11.12 -6.44
N ILE A 104 -17.18 10.31 -7.50
CA ILE A 104 -17.80 8.98 -7.54
C ILE A 104 -17.17 8.05 -6.50
N ASN A 105 -15.84 8.05 -6.39
CA ASN A 105 -15.11 7.22 -5.44
C ASN A 105 -15.31 7.64 -3.97
N ALA A 106 -15.94 8.78 -3.71
CA ALA A 106 -16.34 9.18 -2.36
C ALA A 106 -17.60 8.43 -1.87
N TYR A 107 -18.36 7.80 -2.77
CA TYR A 107 -19.52 6.99 -2.44
C TYR A 107 -19.11 5.54 -2.12
N PRO A 108 -19.82 4.85 -1.21
CA PRO A 108 -19.54 3.45 -0.92
C PRO A 108 -19.84 2.57 -2.14
N ASP A 109 -19.02 1.54 -2.36
CA ASP A 109 -19.17 0.59 -3.49
C ASP A 109 -20.59 0.00 -3.62
N ALA A 110 -21.26 -0.22 -2.49
CA ALA A 110 -22.63 -0.72 -2.45
C ALA A 110 -23.64 0.25 -3.09
N ALA A 111 -23.43 1.56 -2.98
CA ALA A 111 -24.30 2.58 -3.56
C ALA A 111 -24.14 2.69 -5.09
N LEU A 112 -22.93 2.40 -5.58
CA LEU A 112 -22.62 2.37 -7.01
C LEU A 112 -23.38 1.26 -7.75
N GLY A 113 -23.56 0.09 -7.11
CA GLY A 113 -24.23 -1.06 -7.75
C GLY A 113 -23.51 -1.57 -9.00
N LEU A 114 -22.26 -1.17 -9.23
CA LEU A 114 -21.43 -1.58 -10.36
C LEU A 114 -20.57 -2.78 -9.96
N ASP A 115 -20.47 -3.76 -10.85
CA ASP A 115 -19.51 -4.85 -10.70
C ASP A 115 -18.06 -4.40 -10.95
N SER A 116 -17.09 -5.28 -10.72
CA SER A 116 -15.67 -4.93 -10.87
C SER A 116 -15.29 -4.62 -12.32
N THR A 117 -15.99 -5.19 -13.30
CA THR A 117 -15.77 -4.96 -14.73
C THR A 117 -16.25 -3.57 -15.14
N ALA A 118 -17.48 -3.19 -14.76
CA ALA A 118 -18.04 -1.88 -15.02
C ALA A 118 -17.21 -0.77 -14.35
N ARG A 119 -16.69 -1.01 -13.14
CA ARG A 119 -15.78 -0.05 -12.47
C ARG A 119 -14.47 0.15 -13.24
N LYS A 120 -13.90 -0.90 -13.82
CA LYS A 120 -12.71 -0.76 -14.69
C LYS A 120 -13.03 0.08 -15.92
N GLU A 121 -14.24 -0.03 -16.45
CA GLU A 121 -14.68 0.75 -17.60
C GLU A 121 -14.82 2.25 -17.28
N LEU A 122 -14.94 2.63 -16.01
CA LEU A 122 -14.91 4.04 -15.59
C LEU A 122 -13.51 4.67 -15.70
N ALA A 123 -12.45 3.86 -15.75
CA ALA A 123 -11.10 4.39 -15.91
C ALA A 123 -10.96 5.18 -17.23
N LEU A 124 -10.27 6.31 -17.17
CA LEU A 124 -10.07 7.18 -18.33
C LEU A 124 -9.33 6.46 -19.47
N ARG A 125 -8.21 5.78 -19.13
CA ARG A 125 -7.40 4.98 -20.06
C ARG A 125 -7.85 3.51 -20.07
N ASN A 126 -9.13 3.29 -20.36
CA ASN A 126 -9.63 1.96 -20.70
C ASN A 126 -9.07 1.49 -22.06
N ASP A 127 -9.43 0.28 -22.46
CA ASP A 127 -8.89 -0.32 -23.68
C ASP A 127 -9.43 0.36 -24.94
N THR A 128 -10.63 0.93 -24.90
CA THR A 128 -11.22 1.74 -25.98
C THR A 128 -10.35 2.98 -26.29
N TYR A 129 -9.95 3.74 -25.27
CA TYR A 129 -9.06 4.89 -25.45
C TYR A 129 -7.70 4.47 -26.03
N LYS A 130 -7.09 3.40 -25.49
CA LYS A 130 -5.80 2.88 -25.96
C LYS A 130 -5.88 2.36 -27.40
N ALA A 131 -7.04 1.87 -27.84
CA ALA A 131 -7.25 1.47 -29.23
C ALA A 131 -7.23 2.70 -30.15
N LEU A 132 -8.01 3.74 -29.83
CA LEU A 132 -8.02 5.00 -30.58
C LEU A 132 -6.64 5.66 -30.64
N GLU A 133 -5.91 5.66 -29.51
CA GLU A 133 -4.55 6.21 -29.46
C GLU A 133 -3.58 5.44 -30.38
N ARG A 134 -3.64 4.10 -30.39
CA ARG A 134 -2.81 3.29 -31.30
C ARG A 134 -3.19 3.51 -32.76
N GLU A 135 -4.49 3.60 -33.06
CA GLU A 135 -4.97 3.90 -34.41
C GLU A 135 -4.50 5.27 -34.89
N LEU A 136 -4.52 6.28 -34.03
CA LEU A 136 -4.04 7.63 -34.35
C LEU A 136 -2.52 7.64 -34.57
N LYS A 137 -1.75 6.90 -33.76
CA LYS A 137 -0.31 6.73 -33.98
C LYS A 137 0.00 6.09 -35.33
N ASN A 138 -0.78 5.08 -35.71
CA ASN A 138 -0.64 4.42 -37.01
C ASN A 138 -1.16 5.29 -38.17
N ASN A 139 -2.02 6.27 -37.90
CA ASN A 139 -2.62 7.16 -38.90
C ASN A 139 -2.67 8.64 -38.44
N PRO A 140 -1.51 9.33 -38.30
CA PRO A 140 -1.38 10.68 -37.72
C PRO A 140 -2.34 11.76 -38.27
N GLY A 141 -2.63 11.70 -39.57
CA GLY A 141 -3.47 12.69 -40.24
C GLY A 141 -4.98 12.40 -40.19
N ASN A 142 -5.41 11.28 -39.61
CA ASN A 142 -6.80 10.83 -39.73
C ASN A 142 -7.74 11.61 -38.81
N GLU A 143 -8.48 12.56 -39.39
CA GLU A 143 -9.41 13.42 -38.67
C GLU A 143 -10.56 12.66 -38.01
N ARG A 144 -10.97 11.53 -38.60
CA ARG A 144 -12.04 10.69 -38.04
C ARG A 144 -11.60 10.09 -36.70
N ILE A 145 -10.34 9.68 -36.58
CA ILE A 145 -9.81 9.14 -35.32
C ILE A 145 -9.69 10.26 -34.28
N ARG A 146 -9.20 11.46 -34.68
CA ARG A 146 -9.16 12.63 -33.79
C ARG A 146 -10.56 13.00 -33.27
N ALA A 147 -11.55 13.08 -34.15
CA ALA A 147 -12.94 13.32 -33.78
C ALA A 147 -13.50 12.23 -32.86
N ALA A 148 -13.15 10.95 -33.11
CA ALA A 148 -13.55 9.84 -32.25
C ALA A 148 -12.94 9.94 -30.84
N MET A 149 -11.68 10.38 -30.69
CA MET A 149 -11.05 10.61 -29.39
C MET A 149 -11.73 11.74 -28.61
N VAL A 150 -12.04 12.87 -29.26
CA VAL A 150 -12.80 13.96 -28.63
C VAL A 150 -14.20 13.47 -28.23
N ARG A 151 -14.88 12.75 -29.11
CA ARG A 151 -16.20 12.18 -28.83
C ARG A 151 -16.17 11.19 -27.67
N TYR A 152 -15.12 10.38 -27.58
CA TYR A 152 -14.91 9.47 -26.46
C TYR A 152 -14.85 10.24 -25.13
N TYR A 153 -14.08 11.33 -25.06
CA TYR A 153 -14.01 12.14 -23.85
C TYR A 153 -15.37 12.75 -23.45
N GLN A 154 -16.12 13.27 -24.43
CA GLN A 154 -17.46 13.82 -24.20
C GLN A 154 -18.40 12.77 -23.63
N LEU A 155 -18.48 11.61 -24.28
CA LEU A 155 -19.31 10.49 -23.81
C LEU A 155 -18.91 10.01 -22.42
N LYS A 156 -17.61 10.02 -22.11
CA LYS A 156 -17.10 9.65 -20.80
C LYS A 156 -17.56 10.64 -19.73
N LEU A 157 -17.49 11.93 -20.00
CA LEU A 157 -18.01 12.95 -19.07
C LEU A 157 -19.51 12.79 -18.86
N ASP A 158 -20.28 12.66 -19.95
CA ASP A 158 -21.74 12.49 -19.88
C ASP A 158 -22.13 11.26 -19.04
N LEU A 159 -21.38 10.16 -19.19
CA LEU A 159 -21.59 8.95 -18.39
C LEU A 159 -21.31 9.19 -16.90
N LEU A 160 -20.17 9.82 -16.58
CA LEU A 160 -19.80 10.10 -15.19
C LEU A 160 -20.77 11.09 -14.54
N ASP A 161 -21.28 12.06 -15.30
CA ASP A 161 -22.32 12.98 -14.85
C ASP A 161 -23.62 12.25 -14.51
N LYS A 162 -24.08 11.35 -15.37
CA LYS A 162 -25.26 10.52 -15.11
C LYS A 162 -25.09 9.63 -13.87
N ILE A 163 -23.91 9.06 -13.69
CA ILE A 163 -23.61 8.24 -12.49
C ILE A 163 -23.67 9.12 -11.23
N LEU A 164 -23.06 10.30 -11.26
CA LEU A 164 -23.11 11.22 -10.13
C LEU A 164 -24.53 11.69 -9.82
N GLU A 165 -25.32 12.00 -10.84
CA GLU A 165 -26.73 12.39 -10.69
C GLU A 165 -27.54 11.27 -10.02
N GLU A 166 -27.42 10.04 -10.52
CA GLU A 166 -28.10 8.86 -9.95
C GLU A 166 -27.68 8.62 -8.49
N LEU A 167 -26.38 8.74 -8.19
CA LEU A 167 -25.86 8.62 -6.83
C LEU A 167 -26.42 9.71 -5.91
N GLN A 168 -26.43 10.97 -6.36
CA GLN A 168 -26.98 12.08 -5.61
C GLN A 168 -28.48 11.90 -5.38
N GLN A 169 -29.26 11.48 -6.38
CA GLN A 169 -30.69 11.22 -6.22
C GLN A 169 -30.96 10.14 -5.19
N LYS A 170 -30.21 9.03 -5.20
CA LYS A 170 -30.32 7.96 -4.19
C LYS A 170 -29.89 8.42 -2.80
N HIS A 171 -28.87 9.28 -2.71
CA HIS A 171 -28.36 9.79 -1.43
C HIS A 171 -29.20 10.93 -0.84
N VAL A 172 -29.86 11.75 -1.66
CA VAL A 172 -30.78 12.83 -1.24
C VAL A 172 -32.18 12.29 -0.92
N ALA A 173 -32.47 11.04 -1.28
CA ALA A 173 -33.73 10.38 -0.98
C ALA A 173 -33.80 9.55 0.33
N PRO A 174 -33.37 10.02 1.53
CA PRO A 174 -33.83 9.44 2.78
C PRO A 174 -34.93 10.32 3.41
N GLY A 175 -36.17 9.84 3.41
CA GLY A 175 -37.11 10.15 4.50
C GLY A 175 -38.38 10.96 4.22
N ASN A 176 -39.04 10.84 3.06
CA ASN A 176 -40.39 11.43 2.95
C ASN A 176 -41.39 10.60 2.13
N THR A 177 -41.81 9.44 2.65
CA THR A 177 -43.13 8.85 2.33
C THR A 177 -43.49 7.71 3.29
N LYS A 178 -43.70 8.02 4.57
CA LYS A 178 -44.68 7.32 5.41
C LYS A 178 -45.30 8.30 6.39
N LYS A 179 -46.14 9.20 5.89
CA LYS A 179 -47.19 9.83 6.70
C LYS A 179 -48.51 9.78 5.95
N HIS A 180 -49.51 9.28 6.67
CA HIS A 180 -50.94 9.27 6.38
C HIS A 180 -51.48 8.27 5.35
N TYR A 181 -51.94 7.11 5.84
CA TYR A 181 -53.33 6.63 5.63
C TYR A 181 -53.78 5.80 6.85
N GLU A 182 -54.08 6.47 7.96
CA GLU A 182 -55.19 6.02 8.82
C GLU A 182 -56.06 7.27 9.02
N ALA A 183 -56.90 7.49 8.01
CA ALA A 183 -58.14 8.23 8.20
C ALA A 183 -59.11 7.26 8.88
N GLU A 184 -59.83 7.80 9.86
CA GLU A 184 -61.17 7.36 10.30
C GLU A 184 -61.36 5.86 10.57
N ILE A 185 -61.44 5.50 11.85
CA ILE A 185 -62.67 5.04 12.55
C ILE A 185 -62.45 5.23 14.05
#